data_AF-A0A800DMZ7-F1
#
_entry.id   AF-A0A800DMZ7-F1
#
_cell.length_a   1.000
_cell.length_b   1.000
_cell.length_c   1.000
_cell.angle_alpha   90.00
_cell.angle_beta   90.00
_cell.angle_gamma   90.00
#
_symmetry.space_group_name_H-M   'P 1'
#
loop_
_entity.id
_entity.type
_entity.pdbx_description
1 polymer ?
#
loop_
_entity_poly.entity_id
_entity_poly.type
_entity_poly.pdbx_seq_one_letter_code
_entity_poly.pdbx_strand_id
1 'polypeptide(L)'
;MQELTSAQKVEKIINQIAEEENLDGAAAKTQLHKFVCQGKCNWYQSRKPPERFDKLDLTEQQKENIWKIVSQVMKGTTKDEAKKEIHSVI
;
A
#
# COMPACT_ATOMS: atom_id res chain seq x y z
N MET A 1 -11.69 21.22 10.04
CA MET A 1 -10.63 20.25 9.73
C MET A 1 -10.66 20.03 8.23
N GLN A 2 -9.58 20.35 7.51
CA GLN A 2 -9.50 19.99 6.09
C GLN A 2 -9.44 18.47 5.98
N GLU A 3 -10.27 17.89 5.12
CA GLU A 3 -10.13 16.48 4.75
C GLU A 3 -8.82 16.28 3.99
N LEU A 4 -8.07 15.24 4.35
CA LEU A 4 -6.84 14.89 3.65
C LEU A 4 -7.19 14.45 2.21
N THR A 5 -6.43 14.95 1.24
CA THR A 5 -6.51 14.46 -0.14
C THR A 5 -6.07 12.99 -0.22
N SER A 6 -6.46 12.27 -1.28
CA SER A 6 -6.03 10.88 -1.49
C SER A 6 -4.50 10.74 -1.51
N ALA A 7 -3.79 11.70 -2.09
CA ALA A 7 -2.32 11.73 -2.08
C ALA A 7 -1.76 11.83 -0.65
N GLN A 8 -2.29 12.74 0.17
CA GLN A 8 -1.84 12.91 1.56
C GLN A 8 -2.20 11.70 2.44
N LYS A 9 -3.36 11.06 2.19
CA LYS A 9 -3.72 9.80 2.86
C LYS A 9 -2.73 8.70 2.53
N VAL A 10 -2.39 8.54 1.24
CA VAL A 10 -1.42 7.53 0.78
C VAL A 10 -0.03 7.79 1.34
N GLU A 11 0.44 9.03 1.31
CA GLU A 11 1.73 9.40 1.92
C GLU A 11 1.76 9.08 3.42
N LYS A 12 0.67 9.40 4.14
CA LYS A 12 0.55 9.04 5.56
C LYS A 12 0.59 7.53 5.80
N ILE A 13 -0.08 6.74 4.97
CA ILE A 13 -0.05 5.26 5.06
C ILE A 13 1.37 4.75 4.80
N ILE A 14 2.05 5.27 3.77
CA ILE A 14 3.43 4.88 3.45
C ILE A 14 4.38 5.17 4.62
N ASN A 15 4.27 6.36 5.23
CA ASN A 15 5.10 6.73 6.37
C ASN A 15 4.85 5.83 7.58
N GLN A 16 3.58 5.50 7.87
CA GLN A 16 3.25 4.58 8.96
C GLN A 16 3.75 3.16 8.71
N ILE A 17 3.68 2.66 7.47
CA ILE A 17 4.27 1.35 7.12
C ILE A 17 5.79 1.39 7.26
N ALA A 18 6.44 2.48 6.83
CA ALA A 18 7.89 2.66 6.96
C ALA A 18 8.34 2.61 8.42
N GLU A 19 7.60 3.28 9.32
CA GLU A 19 7.88 3.27 10.76
C GLU A 19 7.61 1.90 11.40
N GLU A 20 6.46 1.27 11.14
CA GLU A 20 6.07 0.01 11.78
C GLU A 20 6.92 -1.19 11.32
N GLU A 21 7.32 -1.22 10.05
CA GLU A 21 8.11 -2.32 9.47
C GLU A 21 9.62 -2.00 9.40
N ASN A 22 10.04 -0.83 9.90
CA ASN A 22 11.43 -0.33 9.83
C ASN A 22 12.01 -0.37 8.40
N LEU A 23 11.26 0.20 7.47
CA LEU A 23 11.57 0.26 6.03
C LEU A 23 11.83 1.70 5.59
N ASP A 24 12.56 1.87 4.49
CA ASP A 24 12.56 3.15 3.79
C ASP A 24 11.21 3.40 3.08
N GLY A 25 10.95 4.66 2.72
CA GLY A 25 9.70 5.06 2.08
C GLY A 25 9.44 4.37 0.73
N ALA A 26 10.48 3.98 -0.01
CA ALA A 26 10.33 3.29 -1.29
C ALA A 26 9.93 1.82 -1.09
N ALA A 27 10.51 1.16 -0.09
CA ALA A 27 10.17 -0.20 0.33
C ALA A 27 8.75 -0.24 0.91
N ALA A 28 8.39 0.71 1.77
CA ALA A 28 7.03 0.84 2.32
C ALA A 28 5.98 1.09 1.23
N LYS A 29 6.28 1.99 0.28
CA LYS A 29 5.44 2.23 -0.92
C LYS A 29 5.26 0.95 -1.74
N THR A 30 6.33 0.17 -1.89
CA THR A 30 6.29 -1.11 -2.60
C THR A 30 5.41 -2.13 -1.87
N GLN A 31 5.52 -2.26 -0.55
CA GLN A 31 4.65 -3.14 0.24
C GLN A 31 3.19 -2.72 0.16
N LEU A 32 2.90 -1.42 0.28
CA LEU A 32 1.54 -0.90 0.11
C LEU A 32 0.99 -1.24 -1.27
N HIS A 33 1.79 -1.02 -2.32
CA HIS A 33 1.41 -1.38 -3.69
C HIS A 33 1.15 -2.90 -3.82
N LYS A 34 1.97 -3.74 -3.18
CA LYS A 34 1.76 -5.21 -3.09
C LYS A 34 0.43 -5.58 -2.51
N PHE A 35 0.09 -4.98 -1.38
CA PHE A 35 -1.16 -5.22 -0.70
C PHE A 35 -2.39 -4.83 -1.55
N VAL A 36 -2.35 -3.67 -2.23
CA VAL A 36 -3.52 -3.17 -2.98
C VAL A 36 -3.65 -3.76 -4.39
N CYS A 37 -2.54 -3.91 -5.10
CA CYS A 37 -2.54 -4.32 -6.50
C CYS A 37 -2.66 -5.83 -6.67
N GLN A 38 -2.02 -6.61 -5.79
CA GLN A 38 -1.96 -8.06 -5.92
C GLN A 38 -1.46 -8.50 -7.31
N GLY A 39 -0.57 -7.70 -7.91
CA GLY A 39 0.03 -7.86 -9.24
C GLY A 39 -0.96 -7.92 -10.39
N LYS A 40 -1.99 -7.06 -10.36
CA LYS A 40 -2.95 -6.88 -11.47
C LYS A 40 -2.57 -5.73 -12.43
N CYS A 41 -1.63 -4.85 -12.07
CA CYS A 41 -1.24 -3.70 -12.89
C CYS A 41 0.00 -3.97 -13.76
N ASN A 42 0.13 -3.19 -14.84
CA ASN A 42 1.22 -3.32 -15.82
C ASN A 42 2.57 -2.78 -15.33
N TRP A 43 2.59 -1.91 -14.31
CA TRP A 43 3.83 -1.43 -13.68
C TRP A 43 4.73 -2.57 -13.20
N TYR A 44 4.12 -3.66 -12.73
CA TYR A 44 4.83 -4.89 -12.39
C TYR A 44 5.49 -5.56 -13.61
N GLN A 45 4.77 -5.66 -14.73
CA GLN A 45 5.23 -6.37 -15.92
C GLN A 45 6.48 -5.72 -16.54
N SER A 46 6.65 -4.40 -16.35
CA SER A 46 7.83 -3.65 -16.79
C SER A 46 9.10 -3.88 -15.96
N ARG A 47 9.04 -4.60 -14.82
CA ARG A 47 10.20 -4.86 -13.96
C ARG A 47 10.97 -6.11 -14.41
N LYS A 48 12.31 -6.06 -14.32
CA LYS A 48 13.18 -7.22 -14.58
C LYS A 48 13.13 -8.21 -13.40
N PRO A 49 13.22 -9.53 -13.61
CA PRO A 49 13.42 -10.49 -12.51
C PRO A 49 14.73 -10.20 -11.74
N PRO A 50 14.80 -10.40 -10.40
CA PRO A 50 13.74 -10.88 -9.50
C PRO A 50 12.85 -9.76 -8.94
N GLU A 51 12.99 -8.51 -9.38
CA GLU A 51 12.18 -7.36 -8.90
C GLU A 51 10.69 -7.49 -9.26
N ARG A 52 10.35 -8.51 -10.05
CA ARG A 52 8.98 -8.97 -10.22
C ARG A 52 8.43 -9.45 -8.87
N PHE A 53 7.62 -8.58 -8.27
CA PHE A 53 6.50 -8.86 -7.36
C PHE A 53 6.15 -10.36 -7.22
N ASP A 54 6.66 -10.98 -6.18
CA ASP A 54 6.02 -12.17 -5.67
C ASP A 54 4.77 -11.71 -4.90
N LYS A 55 3.59 -12.04 -5.42
CA LYS A 55 2.29 -11.68 -4.83
C LYS A 55 2.12 -12.25 -3.42
N LEU A 56 2.95 -13.24 -3.05
CA LEU A 56 2.95 -13.96 -1.79
C LEU A 56 4.05 -13.50 -0.83
N ASP A 57 4.90 -12.54 -1.21
CA ASP A 57 6.03 -12.12 -0.35
C ASP A 57 5.59 -11.34 0.90
N LEU A 58 4.37 -10.81 0.90
CA LEU A 58 3.77 -10.28 2.12
C LEU A 58 3.28 -11.44 2.97
N THR A 59 3.82 -11.55 4.17
CA THR A 59 3.31 -12.44 5.21
C THR A 59 1.87 -12.04 5.59
N GLU A 60 1.08 -12.97 6.14
CA GLU A 60 -0.27 -12.63 6.64
C GLU A 60 -0.21 -11.52 7.70
N GLN A 61 0.80 -11.52 8.57
CA GLN A 61 1.02 -10.46 9.55
C GLN A 61 1.21 -9.09 8.89
N GLN A 62 2.01 -9.01 7.82
CA GLN A 62 2.20 -7.76 7.09
C GLN A 62 0.90 -7.29 6.41
N LYS A 63 0.12 -8.21 5.85
CA LYS A 63 -1.18 -7.87 5.25
C LYS A 63 -2.15 -7.33 6.30
N GLU A 64 -2.15 -7.91 7.51
CA GLU A 64 -2.97 -7.43 8.62
C GLU A 64 -2.51 -6.06 9.12
N ASN A 65 -1.20 -5.86 9.30
CA ASN A 65 -0.62 -4.57 9.70
C ASN A 65 -0.97 -3.47 8.68
N ILE A 66 -0.70 -3.71 7.40
CA ILE A 66 -1.02 -2.76 6.33
C ILE A 66 -2.51 -2.46 6.31
N TRP A 67 -3.38 -3.47 6.45
CA TRP A 67 -4.82 -3.24 6.48
C TRP A 67 -5.25 -2.41 7.69
N LYS A 68 -4.68 -2.67 8.86
CA LYS A 68 -4.95 -1.90 10.07
C LYS A 68 -4.60 -0.43 9.87
N ILE A 69 -3.41 -0.13 9.34
CA ILE A 69 -2.97 1.24 9.01
C ILE A 69 -3.94 1.89 8.00
N VAL A 70 -4.23 1.20 6.89
CA VAL A 70 -5.14 1.70 5.84
C VAL A 70 -6.52 2.01 6.41
N SER A 71 -7.11 1.10 7.21
CA SER A 71 -8.44 1.29 7.79
C SER A 71 -8.52 2.45 8.79
N GLN A 72 -7.42 2.77 9.47
CA GLN A 72 -7.33 3.91 10.38
C GLN A 72 -7.24 5.24 9.64
N VAL A 73 -6.56 5.27 8.48
CA VAL A 73 -6.40 6.49 7.66
C VAL A 73 -7.62 6.72 6.76
N MET A 74 -8.17 5.66 6.17
CA MET A 74 -9.32 5.68 5.25
C MET A 74 -10.61 5.25 5.97
N LYS A 75 -10.90 5.88 7.12
CA LYS A 75 -12.11 5.58 7.90
C LYS A 75 -13.38 5.74 7.07
N GLY A 76 -14.30 4.78 7.22
CA GLY A 76 -15.60 4.80 6.53
C GLY A 76 -15.56 4.30 5.09
N THR A 77 -14.41 3.85 4.59
CA THR A 77 -14.29 3.17 3.28
C THR A 77 -14.24 1.66 3.45
N THR A 78 -14.79 0.93 2.49
CA THR A 78 -14.61 -0.50 2.38
C THR A 78 -13.18 -0.84 1.93
N LYS A 79 -12.76 -2.09 2.17
CA LYS A 79 -11.43 -2.56 1.74
C LYS A 79 -11.18 -2.40 0.25
N ASP A 80 -12.20 -2.61 -0.58
CA ASP A 80 -12.08 -2.47 -2.03
C ASP A 80 -12.05 -1.02 -2.50
N GLU A 81 -12.81 -0.13 -1.85
CA GLU A 81 -12.74 1.32 -2.10
C GLU A 81 -11.37 1.89 -1.71
N ALA A 82 -10.88 1.55 -0.51
CA ALA A 82 -9.56 1.96 -0.05
C ALA A 82 -8.47 1.49 -1.02
N LYS A 83 -8.51 0.23 -1.47
CA LYS A 83 -7.57 -0.29 -2.47
C LYS A 83 -7.62 0.49 -3.78
N LYS A 84 -8.82 0.83 -4.26
CA LYS A 84 -8.99 1.63 -5.50
C LYS A 84 -8.45 3.05 -5.34
N GLU A 85 -8.74 3.71 -4.21
CA GLU A 85 -8.26 5.07 -3.92
C GLU A 85 -6.74 5.10 -3.78
N ILE A 86 -6.15 4.11 -3.11
CA ILE A 86 -4.69 3.99 -3.00
C ILE A 86 -4.08 3.76 -4.38
N HIS A 87 -4.60 2.79 -5.15
CA HIS A 87 -4.07 2.44 -6.48
C HIS A 87 -4.26 3.54 -7.53
N SER A 88 -5.14 4.54 -7.32
CA SER A 88 -5.23 5.69 -8.22
C SER A 88 -4.09 6.71 -8.01
N VAL A 89 -3.41 6.64 -6.87
CA VAL A 89 -2.29 7.51 -6.49
C VAL A 89 -0.94 6.87 -6.79
N ILE A 90 -0.83 5.54 -6.67
CA ILE A 90 0.43 4.79 -6.84
C ILE A 90 0.56 3.99 -8.13
#